data_AF-A0A949CTR9-F1
#
_entry.id   AF-A0A949CTR9-F1
#
_cell.length_a   1.000
_cell.length_b   1.000
_cell.length_c   1.000
_cell.angle_alpha   90.00
_cell.angle_beta   90.00
_cell.angle_gamma   90.00
#
_symmetry.space_group_name_H-M   'P 1'
#
loop_
_entity.id
_entity.type
_entity.pdbx_description
1 polymer ?
#
loop_
_entity_poly.entity_id
_entity_poly.type
_entity_poly.pdbx_seq_one_letter_code
_entity_poly.pdbx_strand_id
1 'polypeptide(L)'
;MNGVFQLIGGFVAANPVELDLNTLFPFPLDEFQHQAIAALNRGKSVVVCVPTGSGKTLIGEYAIHRALTKGGRVFYTTPLKALSNQKFRDFRLQFGAEQVGLLTGDLSINRDASVVVMTTEIFRNMLYGTPIGQLGTSL
;
A
#
# COMPACT_ATOMS: atom_id res chain seq x y z
N MET A 1 10.52 -40.02 22.03
CA MET A 1 9.26 -39.52 21.43
C MET A 1 8.72 -38.51 22.44
N ASN A 2 8.78 -37.20 22.25
CA ASN A 2 8.46 -36.39 21.08
C ASN A 2 9.42 -35.20 20.94
N GLY A 3 9.80 -34.93 19.70
CA GLY A 3 10.88 -34.04 19.31
C GLY A 3 10.57 -32.55 19.49
N VAL A 4 11.57 -31.83 19.99
CA VAL A 4 11.72 -30.39 19.93
C VAL A 4 12.31 -30.06 18.56
N PHE A 5 11.56 -29.38 17.70
CA PHE A 5 12.06 -28.75 16.47
C PHE A 5 11.17 -27.54 16.15
N GLN A 6 11.65 -26.33 16.44
CA GLN A 6 11.31 -25.16 15.62
C GLN A 6 12.46 -24.15 15.64
N LEU A 7 13.33 -24.33 14.63
CA LEU A 7 14.14 -23.37 13.89
C LEU A 7 14.48 -22.02 14.57
N ILE A 8 15.69 -21.99 15.11
CA ILE A 8 16.72 -20.95 14.90
C ILE A 8 16.49 -20.11 13.63
N GLY A 9 16.20 -18.84 13.85
CA GLY A 9 16.21 -17.77 12.86
C GLY A 9 16.08 -16.45 13.61
N GLY A 10 17.23 -15.90 14.04
CA GLY A 10 17.28 -14.68 14.82
C GLY A 10 16.47 -13.58 14.14
N PHE A 11 15.48 -13.06 14.85
CA PHE A 11 14.86 -11.80 14.53
C PHE A 11 15.94 -10.74 14.75
N VAL A 12 16.74 -10.46 13.71
CA VAL A 12 17.43 -9.19 13.63
C VAL A 12 16.30 -8.18 13.59
N ALA A 13 16.04 -7.53 14.72
CA ALA A 13 15.27 -6.31 14.76
C ALA A 13 16.03 -5.35 13.83
N ALA A 14 15.63 -5.32 12.55
CA ALA A 14 16.07 -4.29 11.64
C ALA A 14 15.75 -2.98 12.36
N ASN A 15 16.80 -2.22 12.73
CA ASN A 15 16.64 -0.90 13.32
C ASN A 15 15.54 -0.20 12.53
N PRO A 16 14.43 0.21 13.16
CA PRO A 16 13.36 0.83 12.41
C PRO A 16 13.98 2.04 11.73
N VAL A 17 14.05 2.02 10.40
CA VAL A 17 14.37 3.19 9.61
C VAL A 17 13.26 4.17 9.94
N GLU A 18 13.55 5.08 10.86
CA GLU A 18 12.60 6.06 11.33
C GLU A 18 12.41 7.05 10.19
N LEU A 19 11.22 7.02 9.60
CA LEU A 19 10.88 7.90 8.50
C LEU A 19 10.82 9.34 9.00
N ASP A 20 11.67 10.21 8.48
CA ASP A 20 11.61 11.64 8.78
C ASP A 20 10.41 12.28 8.07
N LEU A 21 9.40 12.64 8.87
CA LEU A 21 8.17 13.25 8.39
C LEU A 21 8.41 14.61 7.72
N ASN A 22 9.42 15.37 8.14
CA ASN A 22 9.70 16.69 7.58
C ASN A 22 10.26 16.59 6.15
N THR A 23 11.03 15.54 5.89
CA THR A 23 11.54 15.24 4.55
C THR A 23 10.43 14.70 3.65
N LEU A 24 9.54 13.84 4.17
CA LEU A 24 8.45 13.26 3.39
C LEU A 24 7.32 14.25 3.10
N PHE A 25 6.98 15.10 4.06
CA PHE A 25 5.87 16.04 4.01
C PHE A 25 6.37 17.41 4.48
N PRO A 26 6.90 18.25 3.57
CA PRO A 26 7.50 19.54 3.90
C PRO A 26 6.45 20.63 4.19
N PHE A 27 5.48 20.32 5.04
CA PHE A 27 4.38 21.18 5.46
C PHE A 27 3.83 20.67 6.81
N PRO A 28 3.17 21.54 7.61
CA PRO A 28 2.63 21.13 8.90
C PRO A 28 1.53 20.07 8.72
N LEU A 29 1.57 19.04 9.57
CA LEU A 29 0.58 17.99 9.61
C LEU A 29 -0.53 18.33 10.62
N ASP A 30 -1.76 17.94 10.27
CA ASP A 30 -2.89 18.04 11.17
C ASP A 30 -2.81 16.98 12.28
N GLU A 31 -3.49 17.24 13.40
CA GLU A 31 -3.48 16.34 14.56
C GLU A 31 -3.90 14.90 14.20
N PHE A 32 -4.94 14.75 13.37
CA PHE A 32 -5.43 13.43 12.96
C PHE A 32 -4.39 12.65 12.12
N GLN A 33 -3.54 13.34 11.36
CA GLN A 33 -2.46 12.74 10.57
C GLN A 33 -1.36 12.22 11.50
N HIS A 34 -0.96 13.02 12.50
CA HIS A 34 -0.02 12.61 13.55
C HIS A 34 -0.53 11.38 14.33
N GLN A 35 -1.81 11.39 14.74
CA GLN A 35 -2.42 10.27 15.45
C GLN A 35 -2.43 8.98 14.60
N ALA A 36 -2.79 9.08 13.32
CA ALA A 36 -2.79 7.96 12.40
C ALA A 36 -1.39 7.39 12.16
N ILE A 37 -0.39 8.26 11.93
CA ILE A 37 1.01 7.88 11.77
C ILE A 37 1.54 7.17 13.02
N ALA A 38 1.27 7.72 14.21
CA ALA A 38 1.69 7.11 15.47
C ALA A 38 1.06 5.72 15.69
N ALA A 39 -0.22 5.55 15.32
CA ALA A 39 -0.88 4.24 15.37
C ALA A 39 -0.26 3.23 14.40
N LEU A 40 0.02 3.66 13.16
CA LEU A 40 0.72 2.84 12.16
C LEU A 40 2.12 2.42 12.66
N ASN A 41 2.88 3.33 13.28
CA ASN A 41 4.20 3.02 13.83
C ASN A 41 4.17 1.97 14.93
N ARG A 42 3.13 1.98 15.77
CA ARG A 42 2.86 0.93 16.76
C ARG A 42 2.31 -0.38 16.16
N GLY A 43 2.26 -0.50 14.83
CA GLY A 43 1.80 -1.70 14.15
C GLY A 43 0.28 -1.89 14.18
N LYS A 44 -0.50 -0.84 14.47
CA LYS A 44 -1.96 -0.90 14.46
C LYS A 44 -2.51 -0.56 13.08
N SER A 45 -3.71 -1.07 12.79
CA SER A 45 -4.53 -0.62 11.66
C SER A 45 -5.27 0.67 12.00
N VAL A 46 -5.52 1.50 10.99
CA VAL A 46 -6.21 2.80 11.13
C VAL A 46 -7.36 2.92 10.15
N VAL A 47 -8.48 3.45 10.62
CA VAL A 47 -9.62 3.91 9.80
C VAL A 47 -9.74 5.40 10.03
N VAL A 48 -9.66 6.19 8.96
CA VAL A 48 -9.66 7.65 9.05
C VAL A 48 -10.87 8.22 8.32
N CYS A 49 -11.72 8.92 9.06
CA CYS A 49 -12.96 9.51 8.58
C CYS A 49 -12.87 11.02 8.69
N VAL A 50 -12.45 11.68 7.60
CA VAL A 50 -12.35 13.15 7.50
C VAL A 50 -12.90 13.61 6.14
N PRO A 51 -13.37 14.88 6.01
CA PRO A 51 -13.88 15.40 4.76
C PRO A 51 -12.90 15.32 3.58
N THR A 52 -13.44 15.37 2.36
CA THR A 52 -12.62 15.54 1.16
C THR A 52 -11.89 16.88 1.22
N GLY A 53 -10.62 16.90 0.82
CA GLY A 53 -9.77 18.10 0.90
C GLY A 53 -8.88 18.15 2.15
N SER A 54 -9.18 17.40 3.22
CA SER A 54 -8.40 17.40 4.47
C SER A 54 -7.05 16.66 4.39
N GLY A 55 -6.55 16.30 3.20
CA GLY A 55 -5.24 15.65 3.08
C GLY A 55 -5.16 14.20 3.57
N LYS A 56 -6.28 13.47 3.70
CA LYS A 56 -6.29 12.05 4.14
C LYS A 56 -5.38 11.10 3.34
N THR A 57 -5.10 11.45 2.08
CA THR A 57 -4.19 10.71 1.19
C THR A 57 -2.80 10.53 1.81
N LEU A 58 -2.34 11.51 2.58
CA LEU A 58 -1.04 11.52 3.25
C LEU A 58 -0.80 10.29 4.11
N ILE A 59 -1.83 9.82 4.81
CA ILE A 59 -1.75 8.63 5.67
C ILE A 59 -1.50 7.37 4.83
N GLY A 60 -2.10 7.29 3.64
CA GLY A 60 -1.86 6.22 2.68
C GLY A 60 -0.44 6.26 2.11
N GLU A 61 0.06 7.44 1.77
CA GLU A 61 1.44 7.62 1.29
C GLU A 61 2.47 7.28 2.36
N TYR A 62 2.22 7.66 3.62
CA TYR A 62 3.05 7.26 4.75
C TYR A 62 3.08 5.74 4.93
N ALA A 63 1.91 5.09 4.84
CA ALA A 63 1.83 3.64 4.92
C ALA A 63 2.65 2.94 3.82
N ILE A 64 2.69 3.52 2.61
CA ILE A 64 3.55 3.05 1.51
C ILE A 64 5.03 3.19 1.87
N HIS A 65 5.49 4.39 2.25
CA HIS A 65 6.88 4.60 2.68
C HIS A 65 7.31 3.60 3.76
N ARG A 66 6.45 3.41 4.78
CA ARG A 66 6.73 2.50 5.90
C ARG A 66 6.77 1.03 5.47
N ALA A 67 5.98 0.64 4.49
CA ALA A 67 6.02 -0.73 3.95
C ALA A 67 7.32 -0.94 3.15
N LEU A 68 7.68 0.03 2.29
CA LEU A 68 8.88 -0.05 1.46
C LEU A 68 10.16 -0.14 2.29
N THR A 69 10.29 0.63 3.38
CA THR A 69 11.47 0.52 4.26
C THR A 69 11.59 -0.83 4.96
N LYS A 70 10.50 -1.60 5.03
CA LYS A 70 10.46 -2.95 5.60
C LYS A 70 10.52 -4.05 4.55
N GLY A 71 10.73 -3.70 3.27
CA GLY A 71 10.66 -4.67 2.15
C GLY A 71 9.26 -5.27 1.97
N GLY A 72 8.23 -4.60 2.48
CA GLY A 72 6.83 -5.03 2.38
C GLY A 72 6.17 -4.62 1.07
N ARG A 73 4.98 -5.16 0.84
CA ARG A 73 4.16 -4.89 -0.34
C ARG A 73 2.85 -4.20 0.03
N VAL A 74 2.39 -3.28 -0.82
CA VAL A 74 1.16 -2.50 -0.62
C VAL A 74 0.21 -2.64 -1.80
N PHE A 75 -1.05 -2.91 -1.50
CA PHE A 75 -2.16 -2.81 -2.45
C PHE A 75 -2.93 -1.52 -2.18
N TYR A 76 -2.90 -0.60 -3.15
CA TYR A 76 -3.65 0.65 -3.08
C TYR A 76 -4.91 0.54 -3.95
N THR A 77 -6.07 0.43 -3.31
CA THR A 77 -7.34 0.23 -4.01
C THR A 77 -8.07 1.54 -4.25
N THR A 78 -8.62 1.71 -5.44
CA THR A 78 -9.52 2.83 -5.78
C THR A 78 -10.84 2.32 -6.35
N PRO A 79 -11.96 3.04 -6.18
CA PRO A 79 -13.25 2.58 -6.70
C PRO A 79 -13.37 2.67 -8.23
N LEU A 80 -12.57 3.53 -8.89
CA LEU A 80 -12.69 3.82 -10.32
C LEU A 80 -11.33 3.69 -11.03
N LYS A 81 -11.34 3.13 -12.24
CA LYS A 81 -10.15 2.98 -13.09
C LYS A 81 -9.43 4.32 -13.34
N ALA A 82 -10.17 5.39 -13.57
CA ALA A 82 -9.58 6.72 -13.79
C ALA A 82 -8.73 7.18 -12.59
N LEU A 83 -9.20 6.91 -11.37
CA LEU A 83 -8.47 7.21 -10.13
C LEU A 83 -7.27 6.27 -9.95
N SER A 84 -7.39 4.99 -10.35
CA SER A 84 -6.25 4.06 -10.38
C SER A 84 -5.15 4.58 -11.29
N ASN A 85 -5.50 5.02 -12.50
CA ASN A 85 -4.55 5.56 -13.48
C ASN A 85 -3.87 6.84 -12.98
N GLN A 86 -4.64 7.72 -12.33
CA GLN A 86 -4.08 8.92 -11.71
C GLN A 86 -3.06 8.54 -10.62
N LYS A 87 -3.46 7.67 -9.68
CA LYS A 87 -2.57 7.27 -8.58
C LYS A 87 -1.36 6.48 -9.04
N PHE A 88 -1.48 5.67 -10.09
CA PHE A 88 -0.35 5.00 -10.70
C PHE A 88 0.71 5.98 -11.21
N ARG A 89 0.30 7.07 -11.88
CA ARG A 89 1.23 8.11 -12.33
C ARG A 89 1.86 8.84 -11.15
N ASP A 90 1.05 9.28 -10.18
CA ASP A 90 1.52 9.98 -8.98
C ASP A 90 2.56 9.13 -8.24
N PHE A 91 2.26 7.85 -8.03
CA PHE A 91 3.12 6.94 -7.27
C PHE A 91 4.37 6.53 -8.04
N ARG A 92 4.34 6.42 -9.37
CA ARG A 92 5.56 6.20 -10.14
C ARG A 92 6.54 7.37 -10.02
N LEU A 93 6.03 8.60 -9.98
CA LEU A 93 6.85 9.79 -9.75
C LEU A 93 7.42 9.80 -8.32
N GLN A 94 6.62 9.40 -7.33
CA GLN A 94 6.98 9.48 -5.91
C GLN A 94 7.88 8.31 -5.44
N PHE A 95 7.63 7.08 -5.88
CA PHE A 95 8.30 5.87 -5.39
C PHE A 95 9.20 5.18 -6.42
N GLY A 96 9.21 5.68 -7.66
CA GLY A 96 10.00 5.13 -8.76
C GLY A 96 9.18 4.19 -9.66
N ALA A 97 9.47 4.27 -10.96
CA ALA A 97 8.75 3.55 -12.00
C ALA A 97 8.71 2.02 -11.81
N GLU A 98 9.83 1.43 -11.41
CA GLU A 98 9.99 -0.02 -11.25
C GLU A 98 9.33 -0.56 -9.97
N GLN A 99 9.03 0.33 -9.01
CA GLN A 99 8.46 -0.05 -7.72
C GLN A 99 6.93 -0.04 -7.72
N VAL A 100 6.31 0.43 -8.80
CA VAL A 100 4.86 0.64 -8.88
C VAL A 100 4.23 -0.09 -10.06
N GLY A 101 3.20 -0.88 -9.77
CA GLY A 101 2.37 -1.60 -10.73
C GLY A 101 0.93 -1.07 -10.77
N LEU A 102 0.20 -1.51 -11.79
CA LEU A 102 -1.21 -1.19 -12.01
C LEU A 102 -1.98 -2.44 -12.41
N LEU A 103 -3.07 -2.74 -11.72
CA LEU A 103 -4.02 -3.79 -12.09
C LEU A 103 -5.44 -3.24 -12.22
N THR A 104 -5.94 -3.21 -13.44
CA THR A 104 -7.35 -2.92 -13.77
C THR A 104 -7.91 -4.10 -14.55
N GLY A 105 -9.22 -4.10 -14.84
CA GLY A 105 -9.84 -5.21 -15.59
C GLY A 105 -9.24 -5.45 -16.97
N ASP A 106 -8.67 -4.41 -17.57
CA ASP A 106 -8.12 -4.43 -18.93
C ASP A 106 -6.59 -4.29 -19.00
N LEU A 107 -5.95 -3.77 -17.95
CA LEU A 107 -4.52 -3.47 -17.96
C LEU A 107 -3.81 -4.08 -16.77
N SER A 108 -2.65 -4.65 -17.05
CA SER A 108 -1.78 -5.25 -16.05
C SER A 108 -0.34 -4.85 -16.29
N ILE A 109 0.20 -4.00 -15.43
CA ILE A 109 1.57 -3.51 -15.50
C ILE A 109 2.28 -3.85 -14.20
N ASN A 110 3.48 -4.43 -14.31
CA ASN A 110 4.38 -4.71 -13.19
C ASN A 110 3.65 -5.34 -11.99
N ARG A 111 3.07 -6.53 -12.21
CA ARG A 111 2.22 -7.20 -11.21
C ARG A 111 2.94 -7.38 -9.89
N ASP A 112 4.23 -7.71 -9.94
CA ASP A 112 5.03 -8.07 -8.77
C ASP A 112 5.67 -6.88 -8.06
N ALA A 113 5.32 -5.65 -8.47
CA ALA A 113 5.77 -4.44 -7.83
C ALA A 113 5.48 -4.40 -6.32
N SER A 114 6.33 -3.70 -5.59
CA SER A 114 6.18 -3.44 -4.15
C SER A 114 4.94 -2.60 -3.84
N VAL A 115 4.52 -1.72 -4.75
CA VAL A 115 3.28 -0.95 -4.65
C VAL A 115 2.41 -1.26 -5.86
N VAL A 116 1.21 -1.80 -5.68
CA VAL A 116 0.30 -2.06 -6.78
C VAL A 116 -0.98 -1.27 -6.59
N VAL A 117 -1.26 -0.37 -7.54
CA VAL A 117 -2.53 0.35 -7.61
C VAL A 117 -3.55 -0.51 -8.35
N MET A 118 -4.75 -0.66 -7.81
CA MET A 118 -5.78 -1.47 -8.47
C MET A 118 -7.20 -0.98 -8.19
N THR A 119 -8.17 -1.46 -8.97
CA THR A 119 -9.58 -1.23 -8.62
C THR A 119 -10.02 -2.17 -7.49
N THR A 120 -11.00 -1.75 -6.69
CA THR A 120 -11.56 -2.59 -5.61
C THR A 120 -12.11 -3.93 -6.14
N GLU A 121 -12.69 -3.93 -7.34
CA GLU A 121 -13.16 -5.14 -8.01
C GLU A 121 -12.02 -6.13 -8.27
N ILE A 122 -10.88 -5.66 -8.79
CA ILE A 122 -9.73 -6.51 -9.09
C ILE A 122 -9.11 -7.06 -7.81
N PHE A 123 -9.01 -6.24 -6.77
CA PHE A 123 -8.58 -6.71 -5.45
C PHE A 123 -9.50 -7.82 -4.94
N ARG A 124 -10.82 -7.63 -5.03
CA ARG A 124 -11.82 -8.64 -4.66
C ARG A 124 -11.64 -9.94 -5.46
N ASN A 125 -11.44 -9.86 -6.77
CA ASN A 125 -11.26 -11.04 -7.62
C ASN A 125 -10.00 -11.83 -7.22
N MET A 126 -8.90 -11.12 -6.90
CA MET A 126 -7.67 -11.72 -6.39
C MET A 126 -7.91 -12.48 -5.07
N LEU A 127 -8.72 -11.93 -4.16
CA LEU A 127 -9.07 -12.59 -2.89
C LEU A 127 -9.91 -13.87 -3.09
N TYR A 128 -10.77 -13.90 -4.11
CA TYR A 128 -11.58 -15.08 -4.44
C TYR A 128 -10.85 -16.11 -5.32
N GLY A 129 -9.60 -15.85 -5.69
CA GLY A 129 -8.84 -16.74 -6.59
C GLY A 129 -9.37 -16.76 -8.03
N THR A 130 -10.22 -15.79 -8.42
CA THR A 130 -10.70 -15.67 -9.79
C THR A 130 -9.58 -15.11 -10.68
N PRO A 131 -9.15 -15.84 -11.73
CA PRO A 131 -8.07 -15.37 -12.59
C PRO A 131 -8.42 -14.03 -13.27
N ILE A 132 -7.46 -13.11 -13.24
CA ILE A 132 -7.54 -11.82 -13.95
C ILE A 132 -7.62 -12.11 -15.46
N GLY A 133 -8.81 -11.96 -16.06
CA GLY A 133 -9.08 -12.21 -17.48
C GLY A 133 -10.38 -12.96 -17.79
N GLN A 134 -11.04 -13.57 -16.80
CA GLN A 134 -12.31 -14.31 -17.04
C GLN A 134 -13.59 -13.45 -16.97
N LEU A 135 -13.50 -12.15 -16.68
CA LEU A 135 -14.67 -11.29 -16.46
C LEU A 135 -15.23 -10.63 -17.74
N GLY A 136 -14.66 -10.93 -18.91
CA GLY A 136 -15.05 -10.34 -20.20
C GLY A 136 -15.75 -11.28 -21.19
N THR A 137 -16.07 -12.54 -20.82
CA THR A 137 -16.61 -13.54 -21.77
C THR A 137 -17.91 -14.22 -21.31
N SER A 138 -18.68 -13.60 -20.42
CA SER A 138 -20.02 -14.09 -20.09
C SER A 138 -21.01 -12.94 -19.99
N LEU A 139 -21.35 -12.37 -21.14
CA LEU A 139 -22.67 -11.83 -21.48
C LEU A 139 -22.87 -11.99 -22.99
#